data_AF-A0A3C1HG68-F1
#
_entry.id   AF-A0A3C1HG68-F1
#
_cell.length_a   1.000
_cell.length_b   1.000
_cell.length_c   1.000
_cell.angle_alpha   90.00
_cell.angle_beta   90.00
_cell.angle_gamma   90.00
#
_symmetry.space_group_name_H-M   'P 1'
#
loop_
_entity.id
_entity.type
_entity.pdbx_description
1 polymer ?
#
loop_
_entity_poly.entity_id
_entity_poly.type
_entity_poly.pdbx_seq_one_letter_code
_entity_poly.pdbx_strand_id
1 'polypeptide(L)'
;MIARKDDLEPKSSDPLPNSTKVYLPGSIHPELRVPMREIRLSPTRLPSGATEQNAPVRVYDTSGPWGDAAFRGDVTQGLPPLRAPWIRSRNDVEEYEGRAVKATDNGYLSEAHAQSRDNGRFPL
;
A
#
# COMPACT_ATOMS: atom_id res chain seq x y z
N MET A 1 16.70 -26.73 16.71
CA MET A 1 15.42 -26.05 16.40
C MET A 1 15.58 -25.44 15.02
N ILE A 2 14.84 -25.89 14.01
CA ILE A 2 14.96 -25.41 12.62
C ILE A 2 13.80 -24.44 12.38
N ALA A 3 14.12 -23.17 12.12
CA ALA A 3 13.13 -22.16 11.74
C ALA A 3 12.53 -22.49 10.36
N ARG A 4 11.21 -22.36 10.21
CA ARG A 4 10.52 -22.47 8.91
C ARG A 4 10.76 -21.21 8.08
N LYS A 5 10.57 -21.30 6.77
CA LYS A 5 10.71 -20.16 5.85
C LYS A 5 9.84 -18.97 6.28
N ASP A 6 8.63 -19.27 6.78
CA ASP A 6 7.67 -18.26 7.26
C ASP A 6 8.14 -17.54 8.54
N ASP A 7 9.14 -18.07 9.26
CA ASP A 7 9.67 -17.50 10.50
C ASP A 7 10.77 -16.44 10.22
N LEU A 8 11.23 -16.30 8.98
CA LEU A 8 12.41 -15.50 8.62
C LEU A 8 12.11 -14.31 7.70
N GLU A 9 10.95 -14.29 7.02
CA GLU A 9 10.62 -13.23 6.06
C GLU A 9 9.69 -12.19 6.69
N PRO A 10 10.12 -10.92 6.85
CA PRO A 10 9.24 -9.86 7.32
C PRO A 10 8.14 -9.64 6.29
N LYS A 11 6.88 -9.60 6.77
CA LYS A 11 5.73 -9.30 5.91
C LYS A 11 5.71 -7.80 5.63
N SER A 12 5.27 -7.40 4.45
CA SER A 12 5.15 -5.98 4.11
C SER A 12 4.17 -5.21 5.01
N SER A 13 3.32 -5.91 5.75
CA SER A 13 2.41 -5.38 6.77
C SER A 13 3.03 -5.26 8.17
N ASP A 14 4.24 -5.78 8.38
CA ASP A 14 4.85 -5.76 9.70
C ASP A 14 5.17 -4.30 10.11
N PRO A 15 4.84 -3.90 11.35
CA PRO A 15 5.10 -2.55 11.80
C PRO A 15 6.60 -2.25 11.77
N LEU A 16 6.96 -1.11 11.19
CA LEU A 16 8.33 -0.64 11.28
C LEU A 16 8.60 -0.11 12.70
N PRO A 17 9.62 -0.62 13.41
CA PRO A 17 9.87 -0.28 14.81
C PRO A 17 9.94 1.22 15.07
N ASN A 18 9.41 1.65 16.22
CA ASN A 18 9.41 3.04 16.70
C ASN A 18 8.85 4.07 15.71
N SER A 19 8.04 3.63 14.75
CA SER A 19 7.45 4.51 13.75
C SER A 19 5.98 4.19 13.52
N THR A 20 5.22 5.22 13.15
CA THR A 20 3.79 5.09 12.85
C THR A 20 3.47 5.83 11.57
N LYS A 21 2.60 5.26 10.73
CA LYS A 21 2.04 6.01 9.60
C LYS A 21 1.15 7.12 10.16
N VAL A 22 1.32 8.32 9.63
CA VAL A 22 0.49 9.50 9.92
C VAL A 22 0.00 10.08 8.60
N TYR A 23 -1.09 10.85 8.65
CA TYR A 23 -1.67 11.47 7.47
C TYR A 23 -1.73 12.97 7.66
N LEU A 24 -1.18 13.71 6.70
CA LEU A 24 -1.25 15.16 6.66
C LEU A 24 -2.41 15.60 5.76
N PRO A 25 -3.26 16.54 6.19
CA PRO A 25 -4.32 17.08 5.35
C PRO A 25 -3.74 17.95 4.22
N GLY A 26 -4.39 17.95 3.06
CA GLY A 26 -4.11 18.92 2.00
C GLY A 26 -4.56 20.33 2.39
N SER A 27 -3.88 21.36 1.88
CA SER A 27 -4.26 22.77 2.14
C SER A 27 -5.38 23.25 1.22
N ILE A 28 -5.35 22.85 -0.07
CA ILE A 28 -6.38 23.21 -1.07
C ILE A 28 -7.56 22.23 -1.00
N HIS A 29 -7.26 20.94 -0.73
CA HIS A 29 -8.21 19.84 -0.67
C HIS A 29 -8.09 19.17 0.72
N PRO A 30 -8.85 19.62 1.73
CA PRO A 30 -8.74 19.14 3.11
C PRO A 30 -9.04 17.65 3.29
N GLU A 31 -9.78 17.04 2.37
CA GLU A 31 -10.09 15.63 2.32
C GLU A 31 -8.89 14.76 1.93
N LEU A 32 -7.86 15.33 1.31
CA LEU A 32 -6.65 14.59 0.95
C LEU A 32 -5.85 14.24 2.19
N ARG A 33 -5.54 12.95 2.33
CA ARG A 33 -4.74 12.38 3.41
C ARG A 33 -3.38 11.95 2.85
N VAL A 34 -2.37 12.81 2.93
CA VAL A 34 -1.02 12.52 2.43
C VAL A 34 -0.27 11.64 3.43
N PRO A 35 0.12 10.41 3.06
CA PRO A 35 0.77 9.49 3.98
C PRO A 35 2.22 9.89 4.26
N MET A 36 2.59 9.91 5.53
CA MET A 36 3.96 10.10 6.02
C MET A 36 4.26 9.04 7.08
N ARG A 37 5.53 8.80 7.35
CA ARG A 37 5.98 7.98 8.48
C ARG A 37 6.56 8.89 9.54
N GLU A 38 6.05 8.81 10.76
CA GLU A 38 6.58 9.56 11.90
C GLU A 38 7.42 8.63 12.78
N ILE A 39 8.70 8.96 12.94
CA ILE A 39 9.69 8.19 13.72
C ILE A 39 9.86 8.88 15.07
N ARG A 40 9.61 8.14 16.16
CA ARG A 40 9.82 8.63 17.52
C ARG A 40 11.30 8.55 17.86
N LEU A 41 11.84 9.66 18.35
CA LEU A 41 13.23 9.75 18.81
C LEU A 41 13.28 9.57 20.34
N SER A 42 14.33 8.93 20.83
CA SER A 42 14.59 8.86 22.27
C SER A 42 14.96 10.25 22.81
N PRO A 43 14.64 10.58 24.07
CA PRO A 43 15.08 11.83 24.69
C PRO A 43 16.61 11.94 24.77
N THR A 44 17.15 13.15 24.65
CA THR A 44 18.59 13.45 24.81
C THR A 44 18.91 13.66 26.28
N ARG A 45 19.97 13.01 26.78
CA ARG A 45 20.51 13.29 28.13
C ARG A 45 21.56 14.40 28.04
N LEU A 46 21.36 15.49 28.78
CA LEU A 46 22.26 16.64 28.81
C LEU A 46 23.37 16.45 29.86
N PRO A 47 24.54 17.13 29.69
CA PRO A 47 25.61 17.10 30.70
C PRO A 47 25.19 17.58 32.10
N SER A 48 24.13 18.39 32.18
CA SER A 48 23.53 18.85 33.43
C SER A 48 22.75 17.78 34.19
N GLY A 49 22.58 16.58 33.61
CA GLY A 49 21.71 15.51 34.13
C GLY A 49 20.23 15.67 33.76
N ALA A 50 19.86 16.80 33.13
CA ALA A 50 18.51 17.00 32.60
C ALA A 50 18.26 16.15 31.34
N THR A 51 16.99 15.94 31.01
CA THR A 51 16.55 15.24 29.80
C THR A 51 15.76 16.18 28.90
N GLU A 52 16.08 16.18 27.61
CA GLU A 52 15.41 16.97 26.57
C GLU A 52 14.63 16.07 25.63
N GLN A 53 13.36 16.40 25.39
CA GLN A 53 12.50 15.63 24.48
C GLN A 53 12.78 15.99 23.03
N ASN A 54 13.02 14.99 22.19
CA ASN A 54 13.20 15.19 20.76
C ASN A 54 11.85 15.10 20.03
N ALA A 55 11.56 16.09 19.19
CA ALA A 55 10.40 16.02 18.30
C ALA A 55 10.56 14.83 17.33
N PRO A 56 9.46 14.17 16.96
CA PRO A 56 9.54 13.07 16.01
C PRO A 56 9.93 13.55 14.61
N VAL A 57 10.63 12.70 13.86
CA VAL A 57 11.04 13.00 12.49
C VAL A 57 10.03 12.41 11.52
N ARG A 58 9.55 13.21 10.58
CA ARG A 58 8.65 12.75 9.51
C ARG A 58 9.45 12.45 8.25
N VAL A 59 9.20 11.29 7.66
CA VAL A 59 9.80 10.87 6.40
C VAL A 59 8.71 10.43 5.42
N TYR A 60 9.06 10.44 4.13
CA TYR A 60 8.19 9.98 3.06
C TYR A 60 7.85 8.50 3.21
N ASP A 61 6.61 8.12 2.91
CA ASP A 61 6.10 6.77 3.12
C ASP A 61 5.35 6.22 1.89
N THR A 62 5.98 5.28 1.19
CA THR A 62 5.44 4.59 0.01
C THR A 62 4.77 3.26 0.30
N SER A 63 4.62 2.84 1.57
CA SER A 63 4.04 1.52 1.89
C SER A 63 2.54 1.40 1.56
N GLY A 64 1.90 2.52 1.21
CA GLY A 64 0.46 2.57 0.92
C GLY A 64 -0.39 2.16 2.14
N PRO A 65 -1.64 1.75 1.92
CA PRO A 65 -2.53 1.29 2.98
C PRO A 65 -2.03 0.04 3.73
N TRP A 66 -1.20 -0.80 3.10
CA TRP A 66 -0.68 -2.02 3.71
C TRP A 66 0.23 -1.78 4.91
N GLY A 67 0.90 -0.63 4.98
CA GLY A 67 1.66 -0.21 6.16
C GLY A 67 0.86 0.63 7.16
N ASP A 68 -0.46 0.74 7.00
CA ASP A 68 -1.35 1.32 8.00
C ASP A 68 -1.91 0.20 8.89
N ALA A 69 -1.60 0.24 10.20
CA ALA A 69 -2.08 -0.74 11.16
C ALA A 69 -3.62 -0.74 11.32
N ALA A 70 -4.32 0.29 10.85
CA ALA A 70 -5.79 0.35 10.83
C ALA A 70 -6.39 -0.25 9.54
N PHE A 71 -5.61 -0.46 8.49
CA PHE A 71 -6.11 -0.99 7.23
C PHE A 71 -6.33 -2.51 7.32
N ARG A 72 -7.48 -2.98 6.81
CA ARG A 72 -7.90 -4.39 6.78
C ARG A 72 -8.37 -4.75 5.37
N GLY A 73 -7.52 -4.50 4.38
CA GLY A 73 -7.83 -4.79 2.97
C GLY A 73 -7.63 -6.26 2.62
N ASP A 74 -8.34 -6.69 1.58
CA ASP A 74 -8.15 -7.98 0.91
C ASP A 74 -7.51 -7.74 -0.46
N VAL A 75 -6.42 -8.45 -0.74
CA VAL A 75 -5.70 -8.36 -2.02
C VAL A 75 -6.58 -8.72 -3.21
N THR A 76 -7.60 -9.57 -3.03
CA THR A 76 -8.53 -9.97 -4.10
C THR A 76 -9.50 -8.86 -4.49
N GLN A 77 -9.70 -7.87 -3.62
CA GLN A 77 -10.61 -6.74 -3.84
C GLN A 77 -9.87 -5.48 -4.33
N GLY A 78 -8.53 -5.49 -4.31
CA GLY A 78 -7.71 -4.34 -4.63
C GLY A 78 -7.73 -3.26 -3.53
N LEU A 79 -7.07 -2.14 -3.81
CA LEU A 79 -7.01 -0.99 -2.89
C LEU A 79 -8.20 -0.04 -3.10
N PRO A 80 -8.65 0.68 -2.06
CA PRO A 80 -9.66 1.72 -2.21
C PRO A 80 -9.22 2.76 -3.27
N PRO A 81 -10.09 3.09 -4.24
CA PRO A 81 -9.75 4.02 -5.32
C PRO A 81 -9.85 5.48 -4.86
N LEU A 82 -8.97 5.89 -3.94
CA LEU A 82 -9.02 7.19 -3.25
C LEU A 82 -9.08 8.41 -4.18
N ARG A 83 -8.54 8.29 -5.40
CA ARG A 83 -8.50 9.37 -6.39
C ARG A 83 -9.73 9.43 -7.30
N ALA A 84 -10.60 8.43 -7.31
CA ALA A 84 -11.73 8.38 -8.23
C ALA A 84 -12.68 9.59 -8.10
N PRO A 85 -13.07 10.05 -6.89
CA PRO A 85 -13.91 11.24 -6.76
C PRO A 85 -13.24 12.51 -7.30
N TRP A 86 -11.94 12.68 -7.04
CA TRP A 86 -11.16 13.82 -7.54
C TRP A 86 -11.06 13.79 -9.08
N ILE A 87 -10.80 12.63 -9.69
CA ILE A 87 -10.72 12.54 -11.15
C ILE A 87 -12.07 12.90 -11.79
N ARG A 88 -13.18 12.39 -11.27
CA ARG A 88 -14.52 12.69 -11.78
C ARG A 88 -14.90 14.16 -11.61
N SER A 89 -14.53 14.80 -10.49
CA SER A 89 -14.93 16.18 -10.18
C SER A 89 -14.35 17.24 -11.12
N ARG A 90 -13.29 16.91 -11.88
CA ARG A 90 -12.72 17.80 -12.89
C ARG A 90 -13.55 17.91 -14.16
N ASN A 91 -14.54 17.03 -14.35
CA ASN A 91 -15.41 16.98 -15.53
C ASN A 91 -14.64 16.92 -16.86
N ASP A 92 -13.45 16.28 -16.84
CA ASP A 92 -12.55 16.16 -17.99
C ASP A 92 -12.37 14.70 -18.46
N VAL A 93 -13.22 13.79 -17.97
CA VAL A 93 -13.17 12.35 -18.25
C VAL A 93 -14.56 11.78 -18.49
N GLU A 94 -14.61 10.66 -19.20
CA GLU A 94 -15.81 9.83 -19.43
C GLU A 94 -15.55 8.38 -19.04
N GLU A 95 -16.60 7.64 -18.67
CA GLU A 95 -16.52 6.21 -18.36
C GLU A 95 -16.67 5.38 -19.66
N TYR A 96 -15.97 4.26 -19.76
CA TYR A 96 -16.05 3.33 -20.89
C TYR A 96 -15.93 1.88 -20.39
N GLU A 97 -16.51 0.91 -21.10
CA GLU A 97 -16.66 -0.48 -20.64
C GLU A 97 -15.34 -1.28 -20.49
N GLY A 98 -14.19 -0.75 -20.92
CA GLY A 98 -12.92 -1.48 -20.91
C GLY A 98 -12.79 -2.48 -22.06
N ARG A 99 -11.55 -2.82 -22.44
CA ARG A 99 -11.30 -3.85 -23.46
C ARG A 99 -11.43 -5.24 -22.83
N ALA A 100 -11.99 -6.19 -23.58
CA ALA A 100 -11.94 -7.60 -23.20
C ALA A 100 -10.47 -8.11 -23.16
N VAL A 101 -10.19 -8.99 -22.21
CA VAL A 101 -8.92 -9.73 -22.12
C VAL A 101 -8.87 -10.78 -23.23
N LYS A 102 -7.73 -10.91 -23.89
CA LYS A 102 -7.46 -11.91 -24.95
C LYS A 102 -6.43 -12.92 -24.44
N ALA A 103 -6.46 -14.15 -24.94
CA ALA A 103 -5.45 -15.15 -24.61
C ALA A 103 -3.99 -14.66 -24.82
N THR A 104 -3.76 -13.82 -25.83
CA THR A 104 -2.45 -13.20 -26.11
C THR A 104 -1.95 -12.28 -24.99
N ASP A 105 -2.83 -11.69 -24.18
CA ASP A 105 -2.46 -10.85 -23.03
C ASP A 105 -1.72 -11.67 -21.96
N ASN A 106 -2.00 -12.97 -21.90
CA ASN A 106 -1.42 -13.93 -20.96
C ASN A 106 -0.35 -14.84 -21.62
N GLY A 107 0.12 -14.49 -22.83
CA GLY A 107 1.20 -15.20 -23.52
C GLY A 107 0.78 -16.46 -24.30
N TYR A 108 -0.52 -16.67 -24.54
CA TYR A 108 -1.01 -17.78 -25.35
C TYR A 108 -1.13 -17.40 -26.83
N LEU A 109 -0.83 -18.34 -27.73
CA LEU A 109 -0.94 -18.15 -29.18
C LEU A 109 -2.39 -18.01 -29.67
N SER A 110 -3.35 -18.59 -28.96
CA SER A 110 -4.78 -18.55 -29.29
C SER A 110 -5.63 -18.95 -28.08
N GLU A 111 -6.95 -18.72 -28.15
CA GLU A 111 -7.91 -19.19 -27.14
C GLU A 111 -7.86 -20.72 -26.95
N ALA A 112 -7.71 -21.47 -28.05
CA ALA A 112 -7.56 -22.92 -27.99
C ALA A 112 -6.27 -23.34 -27.24
N HIS A 113 -5.18 -22.58 -27.41
CA HIS A 113 -3.94 -22.83 -26.68
C HIS A 113 -4.09 -22.53 -25.18
N ALA A 114 -4.86 -21.51 -24.79
CA ALA A 114 -5.18 -21.24 -23.38
C ALA A 114 -6.02 -22.37 -22.76
N GLN A 115 -7.14 -22.74 -23.40
CA GLN A 115 -8.06 -23.79 -22.91
C GLN A 115 -7.37 -25.14 -22.72
N SER A 116 -6.47 -25.53 -23.64
CA SER A 116 -5.73 -26.78 -23.54
C SER A 116 -4.74 -26.84 -22.37
N ARG A 117 -4.28 -25.69 -21.84
CA ARG A 117 -3.39 -25.62 -20.66
C ARG A 117 -4.16 -25.46 -19.34
N ASP A 118 -5.35 -24.85 -19.38
CA ASP A 118 -6.21 -24.68 -18.20
C ASP A 118 -6.93 -25.98 -17.78
N ASN A 119 -6.98 -26.98 -18.67
CA ASN A 119 -7.56 -28.32 -18.43
C ASN A 119 -6.89 -29.15 -17.29
N GLY A 120 -6.03 -28.53 -16.48
CA GLY A 120 -5.46 -29.14 -15.27
C GLY A 120 -5.28 -28.21 -14.07
N ARG A 121 -5.55 -26.89 -14.15
CA ARG A 121 -5.34 -25.98 -13.00
C ARG A 121 -6.06 -24.63 -13.15
N PHE A 122 -7.27 -24.58 -12.59
CA PHE A 122 -8.16 -23.42 -12.36
C PHE A 122 -8.86 -22.81 -13.59
N PRO A 123 -10.20 -22.73 -13.60
CA PRO A 123 -10.93 -21.98 -14.62
C PRO A 123 -10.79 -20.47 -14.38
N LEU A 124 -10.77 -19.71 -15.47
CA LEU A 124 -10.92 -18.25 -15.51
C LEU A 124 -12.30 -17.80 -15.00
#